data_AF-A0A7Y3DTP2-F1
#
_entry.id   AF-A0A7Y3DTP2-F1
#
_cell.length_a   1.000
_cell.length_b   1.000
_cell.length_c   1.000
_cell.angle_alpha   90.00
_cell.angle_beta   90.00
_cell.angle_gamma   90.00
#
_symmetry.space_group_name_H-M   'P 1'
#
loop_
_entity.id
_entity.type
_entity.pdbx_description
1 polymer ?
#
loop_
_entity_poly.entity_id
_entity_poly.type
_entity_poly.pdbx_seq_one_letter_code
_entity_poly.pdbx_strand_id
1 'polypeptide(L)'
;GTSRKNHSEVGSSYIHFNFTPNQDKATASLIGDVPKGVMLNQKPIFLGGQGGLVGPCRLGFGNTVAAGTIVRKDEVRSNRLIFGREGKAGNVAFTPGSFRSDKRILMNNIIYIANLMALKQWYQQVRTLFVSASFPEALHFGLIQKVNLAIEERIKRLEAVCRKDPATDQETKISEPKQQKYDIYERWPKLKDAFNGLIEFQGDSKVMDTFLEKVNRDLSTVGKNYIALIQGLDAQDAKMGTRWLQGIVDMIIAEAQRIIPSLS
;
A
#
# COMPACT_ATOMS: atom_id res chain seq x y z
N GLY A 1 -12.28 4.16 -9.23
CA GLY A 1 -13.15 4.83 -10.22
C GLY A 1 -12.99 4.13 -11.54
N THR A 2 -13.99 4.21 -12.42
CA THR A 2 -14.00 3.48 -13.70
C THR A 2 -14.00 4.38 -14.92
N SER A 3 -14.09 5.71 -14.77
CA SER A 3 -14.01 6.62 -15.92
C SER A 3 -13.71 8.05 -15.49
N ARG A 4 -13.53 8.96 -16.44
CA ARG A 4 -13.44 10.40 -16.18
C ARG A 4 -14.70 10.98 -15.51
N LYS A 5 -15.86 10.36 -15.70
CA LYS A 5 -17.13 10.76 -15.04
C LYS A 5 -17.38 10.01 -13.73
N ASN A 6 -16.62 8.96 -13.45
CA ASN A 6 -16.69 8.14 -12.24
C ASN A 6 -15.28 7.93 -11.68
N HIS A 7 -14.66 9.01 -11.20
CA HIS A 7 -13.26 9.04 -10.78
C HIS A 7 -13.13 9.15 -9.25
N SER A 8 -11.99 8.69 -8.74
CA SER A 8 -11.60 9.01 -7.36
C SER A 8 -11.15 10.46 -7.30
N GLU A 9 -11.42 11.14 -6.20
CA GLU A 9 -11.13 12.56 -6.05
C GLU A 9 -10.40 12.85 -4.74
N VAL A 10 -9.46 13.79 -4.82
CA VAL A 10 -8.84 14.42 -3.67
C VAL A 10 -9.27 15.88 -3.67
N GLY A 11 -10.11 16.24 -2.71
CA GLY A 11 -10.67 17.57 -2.59
C GLY A 11 -9.61 18.61 -2.26
N SER A 12 -9.97 19.88 -2.47
CA SER A 12 -9.06 21.02 -2.26
C SER A 12 -8.48 21.04 -0.84
N SER A 13 -7.19 21.38 -0.73
CA SER A 13 -6.46 21.46 0.54
C SER A 13 -6.49 20.19 1.39
N TYR A 14 -6.64 19.00 0.79
CA TYR A 14 -6.50 17.75 1.53
C TYR A 14 -5.02 17.50 1.89
N ILE A 15 -4.73 17.26 3.17
CA ILE A 15 -3.35 17.08 3.64
C ILE A 15 -3.10 15.62 4.03
N HIS A 16 -2.05 15.02 3.46
CA HIS A 16 -1.48 13.78 3.98
C HIS A 16 -0.35 14.09 4.96
N PHE A 17 -0.61 13.90 6.26
CA PHE A 17 0.39 14.08 7.31
C PHE A 17 1.32 12.86 7.32
N ASN A 18 2.48 13.01 6.68
CA ASN A 18 3.44 11.95 6.43
C ASN A 18 4.72 12.03 7.29
N PHE A 19 4.73 12.88 8.31
CA PHE A 19 5.78 12.91 9.33
C PHE A 19 5.18 12.70 10.71
N THR A 20 5.84 11.87 11.52
CA THR A 20 5.55 11.81 12.96
C THR A 20 6.24 12.97 13.68
N PRO A 21 5.79 13.35 14.89
CA PRO A 21 6.53 14.27 15.75
C PRO A 21 7.98 13.84 16.02
N ASN A 22 8.30 12.55 15.89
CA ASN A 22 9.64 11.99 16.00
C ASN A 22 10.44 12.02 14.67
N GLN A 23 9.98 12.81 13.70
CA GLN A 23 10.59 12.98 12.37
C GLN A 23 10.63 11.69 11.53
N ASP A 24 9.78 10.72 11.84
CA ASP A 24 9.68 9.49 11.05
C ASP A 24 8.79 9.67 9.83
N LYS A 25 9.24 9.10 8.69
CA LYS A 25 8.52 9.11 7.42
C LYS A 25 7.91 7.74 7.06
N ALA A 26 7.85 6.80 8.00
CA ALA A 26 7.22 5.48 7.80
C ALA A 26 5.69 5.55 7.96
N THR A 27 5.07 6.43 7.17
CA THR A 27 3.66 6.83 7.29
C THR A 27 2.92 6.73 5.96
N ALA A 28 3.47 5.96 5.01
CA ALA A 28 2.85 5.72 3.73
C ALA A 28 1.45 5.14 3.93
N SER A 29 0.47 5.71 3.24
CA SER A 29 -0.93 5.33 3.39
C SER A 29 -1.45 4.72 2.09
N LEU A 30 -2.15 3.60 2.21
CA LEU A 30 -2.67 2.85 1.07
C LEU A 30 -4.13 3.21 0.86
N ILE A 31 -4.44 3.88 -0.25
CA ILE A 31 -5.78 4.32 -0.59
C ILE A 31 -6.27 3.47 -1.75
N GLY A 32 -7.14 2.50 -1.46
CA GLY A 32 -7.40 1.33 -2.29
C GLY A 32 -6.38 0.23 -2.00
N ASP A 33 -6.14 -0.61 -3.00
CA ASP A 33 -5.04 -1.56 -3.05
C ASP A 33 -4.75 -1.93 -4.50
N VAL A 34 -3.57 -2.48 -4.75
CA VAL A 34 -3.10 -2.83 -6.09
C VAL A 34 -3.87 -4.04 -6.66
N PRO A 35 -4.03 -5.16 -5.93
CA PRO A 35 -4.69 -6.35 -6.47
C PRO A 35 -6.06 -6.07 -7.10
N LYS A 36 -6.90 -5.27 -6.45
CA LYS A 36 -8.21 -4.88 -7.01
C LYS A 36 -8.12 -3.64 -7.90
N GLY A 37 -7.23 -2.69 -7.59
CA GLY A 37 -7.18 -1.39 -8.25
C GLY A 37 -6.78 -1.45 -9.72
N VAL A 38 -5.81 -2.30 -10.07
CA VAL A 38 -5.31 -2.41 -11.46
C VAL A 38 -6.30 -3.07 -12.41
N MET A 39 -7.37 -3.68 -11.89
CA MET A 39 -8.49 -4.21 -12.69
C MET A 39 -9.43 -3.11 -13.21
N LEU A 40 -9.25 -1.84 -12.79
CA LEU A 40 -9.99 -0.67 -13.27
C LEU A 40 -11.53 -0.76 -13.16
N ASN A 41 -12.02 -1.63 -12.27
CA ASN A 41 -13.43 -1.95 -12.06
C ASN A 41 -13.93 -1.61 -10.63
N GLN A 42 -13.13 -0.86 -9.87
CA GLN A 42 -13.44 -0.52 -8.49
C GLN A 42 -14.16 0.82 -8.36
N LYS A 43 -15.06 0.91 -7.37
CA LYS A 43 -15.73 2.17 -7.01
C LYS A 43 -14.72 3.26 -6.63
N PRO A 44 -14.98 4.53 -6.96
CA PRO A 44 -14.08 5.63 -6.62
C PRO A 44 -13.93 5.80 -5.10
N ILE A 45 -12.81 6.37 -4.70
CA ILE A 45 -12.57 6.83 -3.32
C ILE A 45 -12.62 8.36 -3.36
N PHE A 46 -13.36 8.98 -2.44
CA PHE A 46 -13.50 10.43 -2.38
C PHE A 46 -12.91 10.94 -1.07
N LEU A 47 -11.95 11.86 -1.15
CA LEU A 47 -11.31 12.50 0.00
C LEU A 47 -11.76 13.95 0.06
N GLY A 48 -12.78 14.26 0.87
CA GLY A 48 -13.38 15.59 0.90
C GLY A 48 -12.41 16.71 1.29
N GLY A 49 -12.55 17.87 0.64
CA GLY A 49 -11.65 19.02 0.81
C GLY A 49 -11.57 19.56 2.24
N GLN A 50 -10.52 20.33 2.53
CA GLN A 50 -10.17 20.82 3.86
C GLN A 50 -10.01 19.70 4.91
N GLY A 51 -9.88 18.44 4.47
CA GLY A 51 -9.66 17.28 5.32
C GLY A 51 -8.19 16.89 5.41
N GLY A 52 -7.94 15.75 6.01
CA GLY A 52 -6.60 15.18 5.99
C GLY A 52 -6.54 13.72 6.40
N LEU A 53 -5.36 13.13 6.24
CA LEU A 53 -5.07 11.75 6.58
C LEU A 53 -3.77 11.69 7.35
N VAL A 54 -3.81 11.18 8.58
CA VAL A 54 -2.62 10.98 9.41
C VAL A 54 -2.09 9.57 9.19
N GLY A 55 -0.99 9.48 8.45
CA GLY A 55 -0.44 8.20 8.03
C GLY A 55 0.34 7.46 9.13
N PRO A 56 0.58 6.15 8.96
CA PRO A 56 0.08 5.31 7.88
C PRO A 56 -1.38 4.87 8.13
N CYS A 57 -2.23 5.05 7.12
CA CYS A 57 -3.62 4.56 7.12
C CYS A 57 -3.94 3.75 5.87
N ARG A 58 -4.96 2.90 5.94
CA ARG A 58 -5.50 2.11 4.83
C ARG A 58 -6.98 2.43 4.61
N LEU A 59 -7.35 2.75 3.37
CA LEU A 59 -8.74 3.04 2.98
C LEU A 59 -9.20 2.11 1.85
N GLY A 60 -10.36 1.49 2.01
CA GLY A 60 -10.98 0.64 0.98
C GLY A 60 -11.65 1.43 -0.16
N PHE A 61 -11.91 0.74 -1.27
CA PHE A 61 -12.63 1.30 -2.42
C PHE A 61 -14.08 1.68 -2.09
N GLY A 62 -14.61 2.72 -2.74
CA GLY A 62 -15.97 3.19 -2.50
C GLY A 62 -16.13 4.03 -1.23
N ASN A 63 -15.06 4.27 -0.48
CA ASN A 63 -15.14 5.12 0.71
C ASN A 63 -15.17 6.60 0.34
N THR A 64 -15.98 7.34 1.08
CA THR A 64 -16.14 8.80 0.97
C THR A 64 -15.80 9.42 2.30
N VAL A 65 -14.78 10.28 2.33
CA VAL A 65 -14.43 11.10 3.48
C VAL A 65 -15.12 12.44 3.32
N ALA A 66 -15.91 12.85 4.31
CA ALA A 66 -16.55 14.16 4.31
C ALA A 66 -15.52 15.29 4.40
N ALA A 67 -15.84 16.46 3.82
CA ALA A 67 -15.00 17.64 3.93
C ALA A 67 -14.71 18.00 5.40
N GLY A 68 -13.52 18.54 5.68
CA GLY A 68 -13.09 18.88 7.04
C GLY A 68 -12.72 17.69 7.93
N THR A 69 -12.82 16.44 7.45
CA THR A 69 -12.54 15.25 8.27
C THR A 69 -11.06 14.88 8.25
N ILE A 70 -10.47 14.66 9.43
CA ILE A 70 -9.12 14.11 9.58
C ILE A 70 -9.21 12.61 9.90
N VAL A 71 -8.81 11.78 8.93
CA VAL A 71 -8.73 10.32 9.07
C VAL A 71 -7.46 9.93 9.83
N ARG A 72 -7.60 9.13 10.89
CA ARG A 72 -6.49 8.66 11.73
C ARG A 72 -6.43 7.14 11.89
N LYS A 73 -7.43 6.43 11.35
CA LYS A 73 -7.61 4.99 11.48
C LYS A 73 -7.91 4.38 10.12
N ASP A 74 -7.58 3.10 10.00
CA ASP A 74 -7.90 2.32 8.82
C ASP A 74 -9.41 2.15 8.69
N GLU A 75 -9.91 2.16 7.46
CA GLU A 75 -11.26 1.75 7.10
C GLU A 75 -11.16 0.96 5.80
N VAL A 76 -10.83 -0.33 5.94
CA VAL A 76 -10.59 -1.24 4.81
C VAL A 76 -11.88 -1.77 4.19
N ARG A 77 -13.03 -1.61 4.86
CA ARG A 77 -14.33 -1.98 4.31
C ARG A 77 -14.69 -1.01 3.19
N SER A 78 -15.45 -1.50 2.23
CA SER A 78 -15.92 -0.71 1.09
C SER A 78 -17.22 0.04 1.40
N ASN A 79 -17.49 1.10 0.65
CA ASN A 79 -18.77 1.84 0.66
C ASN A 79 -19.11 2.49 2.01
N ARG A 80 -18.11 3.10 2.67
CA ARG A 80 -18.31 3.79 3.96
C ARG A 80 -18.26 5.30 3.76
N LEU A 81 -19.17 6.01 4.43
CA LEU A 81 -19.04 7.44 4.67
C LEU A 81 -18.25 7.65 5.96
N ILE A 82 -17.09 8.28 5.85
CA ILE A 82 -16.19 8.62 6.95
C ILE A 82 -16.38 10.10 7.24
N PHE A 83 -16.87 10.41 8.43
CA PHE A 83 -17.04 11.77 8.91
C PHE A 83 -16.58 11.83 10.36
N GLY A 84 -15.93 12.92 10.74
CA GLY A 84 -15.43 13.13 12.10
C GLY A 84 -15.47 14.60 12.43
N ARG A 85 -15.88 14.92 13.67
CA ARG A 85 -15.75 16.27 14.23
C ARG A 85 -14.38 16.45 14.87
N GLU A 86 -13.99 17.70 15.05
CA GLU A 86 -12.84 18.09 15.85
C GLU A 86 -12.88 17.41 17.23
N GLY A 87 -11.74 16.86 17.65
CA GLY A 87 -11.60 16.27 18.98
C GLY A 87 -11.68 17.34 20.07
N LYS A 88 -11.84 16.90 21.33
CA LYS A 88 -11.76 17.82 22.47
C LYS A 88 -10.41 18.55 22.46
N ALA A 89 -10.44 19.87 22.59
CA ALA A 89 -9.24 20.67 22.80
C ALA A 89 -8.62 20.32 24.16
N GLY A 90 -7.30 20.36 24.23
CA GLY A 90 -6.55 20.08 25.45
C GLY A 90 -5.10 20.51 25.31
N ASN A 91 -4.45 20.70 26.46
CA ASN A 91 -3.03 21.00 26.54
C ASN A 91 -2.45 20.17 27.68
N VAL A 92 -1.46 19.34 27.36
CA VAL A 92 -0.73 18.51 28.32
C VAL A 92 0.75 18.61 27.98
N ALA A 93 1.62 18.46 28.98
CA ALA A 93 3.05 18.42 28.76
C ALA A 93 3.40 17.29 27.77
N PHE A 94 4.14 17.63 26.72
CA PHE A 94 4.61 16.68 25.72
C PHE A 94 6.04 16.27 26.05
N THR A 95 6.27 14.97 26.21
CA THR A 95 7.61 14.38 26.30
C THR A 95 8.00 13.85 24.93
N PRO A 96 8.95 14.50 24.22
CA PRO A 96 9.47 14.00 22.95
C PRO A 96 10.01 12.58 23.08
N GLY A 97 9.88 11.77 22.03
CA GLY A 97 10.33 10.37 22.05
C GLY A 97 9.26 9.37 22.47
N SER A 98 8.20 9.78 23.18
CA SER A 98 7.08 8.89 23.56
C SER A 98 6.12 8.59 22.40
N PHE A 99 6.63 8.01 21.32
CA PHE A 99 5.79 7.50 20.25
C PHE A 99 5.83 5.97 20.28
N ARG A 100 4.65 5.39 20.50
CA ARG A 100 4.46 3.95 20.52
C ARG A 100 4.79 3.39 19.14
N SER A 101 5.65 2.38 19.08
CA SER A 101 5.87 1.60 17.85
C SER A 101 4.66 0.70 17.67
N ASP A 102 3.56 1.31 17.24
CA ASP A 102 2.28 0.63 17.08
C ASP A 102 2.45 -0.46 16.01
N LYS A 103 2.15 -1.72 16.38
CA LYS A 103 2.07 -2.87 15.47
C LYS A 103 1.36 -2.51 14.16
N ARG A 104 0.34 -1.65 14.23
CA ARG A 104 -0.38 -1.11 13.07
C ARG A 104 0.52 -0.36 12.09
N ILE A 105 1.45 0.46 12.56
CA ILE A 105 2.35 1.25 11.72
C ILE A 105 3.27 0.32 10.93
N LEU A 106 3.90 -0.64 11.63
CA LEU A 106 4.77 -1.62 11.00
C LEU A 106 3.98 -2.41 9.95
N MET A 107 2.82 -2.96 10.34
CA MET A 107 1.98 -3.74 9.44
C MET A 107 1.52 -2.94 8.22
N ASN A 108 1.09 -1.69 8.40
CA ASN A 108 0.64 -0.86 7.28
C ASN A 108 1.78 -0.53 6.31
N ASN A 109 3.03 -0.34 6.79
CA ASN A 109 4.18 -0.18 5.89
C ASN A 109 4.53 -1.48 5.16
N ILE A 110 4.46 -2.64 5.83
CA ILE A 110 4.70 -3.96 5.22
C ILE A 110 3.67 -4.20 4.09
N ILE A 111 2.39 -3.97 4.38
CA ILE A 111 1.30 -4.10 3.40
C ILE A 111 1.50 -3.13 2.23
N TYR A 112 1.95 -1.90 2.50
CA TYR A 112 2.24 -0.93 1.45
C TYR A 112 3.38 -1.39 0.54
N ILE A 113 4.49 -1.88 1.10
CA ILE A 113 5.62 -2.44 0.35
C ILE A 113 5.16 -3.64 -0.48
N ALA A 114 4.36 -4.53 0.12
CA ALA A 114 3.82 -5.70 -0.56
C ALA A 114 2.93 -5.30 -1.77
N ASN A 115 2.13 -4.25 -1.64
CA ASN A 115 1.36 -3.70 -2.76
C ASN A 115 2.24 -3.11 -3.86
N LEU A 116 3.36 -2.45 -3.52
CA LEU A 116 4.31 -1.98 -4.52
C LEU A 116 4.98 -3.14 -5.27
N MET A 117 5.32 -4.24 -4.59
CA MET A 117 5.86 -5.44 -5.23
C MET A 117 4.83 -6.09 -6.16
N ALA A 118 3.56 -6.16 -5.75
CA ALA A 118 2.48 -6.60 -6.64
C ALA A 118 2.31 -5.65 -7.85
N LEU A 119 2.43 -4.33 -7.65
CA LEU A 119 2.34 -3.35 -8.73
C LEU A 119 3.49 -3.50 -9.73
N LYS A 120 4.68 -3.80 -9.24
CA LYS A 120 5.85 -4.10 -10.06
C LYS A 120 5.57 -5.31 -10.96
N GLN A 121 5.01 -6.39 -10.41
CA GLN A 121 4.64 -7.56 -11.20
C GLN A 121 3.55 -7.25 -12.23
N TRP A 122 2.57 -6.41 -11.90
CA TRP A 122 1.61 -5.93 -12.89
C TRP A 122 2.30 -5.19 -14.05
N TYR A 123 3.31 -4.35 -13.76
CA TYR A 123 4.08 -3.70 -14.82
C TYR A 123 4.90 -4.69 -15.64
N GLN A 124 5.61 -5.61 -14.99
CA GLN A 124 6.50 -6.58 -15.65
C GLN A 124 5.72 -7.58 -16.52
N GLN A 125 4.61 -8.13 -16.02
CA GLN A 125 3.90 -9.25 -16.68
C GLN A 125 2.74 -8.78 -17.56
N VAL A 126 1.99 -7.75 -17.13
CA VAL A 126 0.76 -7.34 -17.84
C VAL A 126 1.01 -6.11 -18.69
N ARG A 127 1.56 -5.03 -18.12
CA ARG A 127 1.74 -3.76 -18.87
C ARG A 127 2.74 -3.89 -20.01
N THR A 128 3.68 -4.84 -19.95
CA THR A 128 4.62 -5.13 -21.04
C THR A 128 3.89 -5.50 -22.34
N LEU A 129 2.76 -6.21 -22.25
CA LEU A 129 1.95 -6.62 -23.41
C LEU A 129 1.35 -5.43 -24.18
N PHE A 130 1.24 -4.28 -23.52
CA PHE A 130 0.65 -3.05 -24.07
C PHE A 130 1.69 -2.05 -24.60
N VAL A 131 2.98 -2.41 -24.61
CA VAL A 131 4.02 -1.58 -25.23
C VAL A 131 3.68 -1.32 -26.69
N SER A 132 3.62 -0.04 -27.06
CA SER A 132 3.12 0.44 -28.35
C SER A 132 3.60 1.89 -28.60
N ALA A 133 3.27 2.47 -29.76
CA ALA A 133 3.65 3.85 -30.06
C ALA A 133 3.14 4.89 -29.02
N SER A 134 1.96 4.66 -28.43
CA SER A 134 1.39 5.53 -27.39
C SER A 134 1.84 5.17 -25.97
N PHE A 135 2.46 4.01 -25.79
CA PHE A 135 3.08 3.56 -24.54
C PHE A 135 4.44 2.91 -24.84
N PRO A 136 5.48 3.72 -25.15
CA PRO A 136 6.76 3.20 -25.62
C PRO A 136 7.52 2.41 -24.55
N GLU A 137 8.45 1.58 -24.99
CA GLU A 137 9.31 0.76 -24.12
C GLU A 137 10.07 1.59 -23.09
N ALA A 138 10.62 2.76 -23.48
CA ALA A 138 11.31 3.65 -22.55
C ALA A 138 10.40 4.14 -21.39
N LEU A 139 9.12 4.37 -21.67
CA LEU A 139 8.15 4.76 -20.63
C LEU A 139 7.82 3.58 -19.72
N HIS A 140 7.63 2.37 -20.28
CA HIS A 140 7.42 1.15 -19.50
C HIS A 140 8.60 0.85 -18.57
N PHE A 141 9.82 0.91 -19.11
CA PHE A 141 11.05 0.75 -18.35
C PHE A 141 11.17 1.80 -17.22
N GLY A 142 10.92 3.07 -17.52
CA GLY A 142 10.92 4.14 -16.53
C GLY A 142 9.89 3.92 -15.41
N LEU A 143 8.72 3.37 -15.73
CA LEU A 143 7.70 3.04 -14.72
C LEU A 143 8.16 1.92 -13.78
N ILE A 144 8.78 0.86 -14.31
CA ILE A 144 9.37 -0.21 -13.49
C ILE A 144 10.47 0.35 -12.58
N GLN A 145 11.37 1.19 -13.10
CA GLN A 145 12.40 1.85 -12.30
C GLN A 145 11.80 2.71 -11.18
N LYS A 146 10.74 3.47 -11.45
CA LYS A 146 10.07 4.28 -10.42
C LYS A 146 9.43 3.43 -9.33
N VAL A 147 8.85 2.29 -9.66
CA VAL A 147 8.30 1.37 -8.66
C VAL A 147 9.42 0.77 -7.80
N ASN A 148 10.55 0.37 -8.40
CA ASN A 148 11.70 -0.12 -7.65
C ASN A 148 12.27 0.92 -6.68
N LEU A 149 12.47 2.16 -7.14
CA LEU A 149 12.90 3.26 -6.28
C LEU A 149 11.93 3.50 -5.12
N ALA A 150 10.62 3.36 -5.35
CA ALA A 150 9.62 3.48 -4.29
C ALA A 150 9.72 2.34 -3.28
N ILE A 151 9.92 1.09 -3.72
CA ILE A 151 10.13 -0.07 -2.83
C ILE A 151 11.37 0.15 -1.95
N GLU A 152 12.50 0.49 -2.56
CA GLU A 152 13.76 0.77 -1.86
C GLU A 152 13.60 1.89 -0.82
N GLU A 153 12.96 3.00 -1.21
CA GLU A 153 12.71 4.10 -0.28
C GLU A 153 11.83 3.64 0.90
N ARG A 154 10.77 2.87 0.65
CA ARG A 154 9.87 2.38 1.71
C ARG A 154 10.56 1.39 2.65
N ILE A 155 11.37 0.47 2.14
CA ILE A 155 12.19 -0.43 2.98
C ILE A 155 13.14 0.41 3.85
N LYS A 156 13.82 1.41 3.27
CA LYS A 156 14.72 2.31 4.03
C LYS A 156 13.98 3.13 5.10
N ARG A 157 12.77 3.62 4.81
CA ARG A 157 11.97 4.35 5.82
C ARG A 157 11.49 3.44 6.95
N LEU A 158 11.13 2.20 6.63
CA LEU A 158 10.75 1.21 7.64
C LEU A 158 11.97 0.80 8.49
N GLU A 159 13.15 0.64 7.87
CA GLU A 159 14.42 0.40 8.57
C GLU A 159 14.70 1.45 9.64
N ALA A 160 14.54 2.72 9.29
CA ALA A 160 14.78 3.83 10.22
C ALA A 160 13.87 3.78 11.45
N VAL A 161 12.69 3.16 11.36
CA VAL A 161 11.80 2.95 12.51
C VAL A 161 12.18 1.69 13.28
N CYS A 162 12.45 0.58 12.59
CA CYS A 162 12.80 -0.69 13.24
C CYS A 162 14.19 -0.67 13.92
N ARG A 163 15.11 0.17 13.46
CA ARG A 163 16.48 0.29 13.99
C ARG A 163 16.66 1.40 15.02
N LYS A 164 15.58 1.99 15.54
CA LYS A 164 15.69 2.89 16.69
C LYS A 164 16.09 2.08 17.92
N ASP A 165 17.19 2.47 18.55
CA ASP A 165 17.72 1.78 19.71
C ASP A 165 16.72 1.85 20.87
N PRO A 166 16.17 0.71 21.34
CA PRO A 166 15.25 0.68 22.45
C PRO A 166 15.82 1.26 23.76
N ALA A 167 17.16 1.31 23.92
CA ALA A 167 17.83 1.86 25.09
C ALA A 167 17.81 3.40 25.16
N THR A 168 17.59 4.07 24.03
CA THR A 168 17.46 5.54 23.96
C THR A 168 16.06 6.04 24.30
N ASP A 169 15.11 5.13 24.46
CA ASP A 169 13.72 5.42 24.78
C ASP A 169 13.59 5.69 26.30
N GLN A 170 13.57 6.97 26.68
CA GLN A 170 13.39 7.36 28.09
C GLN A 170 12.10 6.74 28.62
N GLU A 171 12.21 6.00 29.73
CA GLU A 171 11.16 5.15 30.30
C GLU A 171 9.82 5.86 30.40
N THR A 172 8.94 5.63 29.43
CA THR A 172 7.51 5.90 29.62
C THR A 172 6.88 4.65 30.21
N LYS A 173 6.44 4.78 31.46
CA LYS A 173 5.86 3.74 32.35
C LYS A 173 4.58 3.05 31.81
N ILE A 174 4.32 3.03 30.51
CA ILE A 174 3.07 2.50 29.95
C ILE A 174 3.35 1.60 28.73
N SER A 175 3.64 0.34 29.06
CA SER A 175 3.01 -0.86 28.50
C SER A 175 3.14 -1.19 26.99
N GLU A 176 4.30 -0.98 26.37
CA GLU A 176 4.75 -1.93 25.34
C GLU A 176 5.85 -2.78 25.98
N PRO A 177 5.81 -4.13 25.89
CA PRO A 177 6.90 -4.93 26.45
C PRO A 177 8.18 -4.49 25.75
N LYS A 178 9.18 -3.95 26.48
CA LYS A 178 10.50 -3.59 25.92
C LYS A 178 11.02 -4.71 24.99
N GLN A 179 10.72 -5.96 25.35
CA GLN A 179 11.00 -7.17 24.59
C GLN A 179 10.49 -7.18 23.14
N GLN A 180 9.34 -6.59 22.82
CA GLN A 180 8.82 -6.50 21.45
C GLN A 180 9.67 -5.57 20.58
N LYS A 181 10.13 -4.44 21.13
CA LYS A 181 11.01 -3.50 20.41
C LYS A 181 12.37 -4.12 20.13
N TYR A 182 12.94 -4.85 21.10
CA TYR A 182 14.17 -5.62 20.89
C TYR A 182 13.98 -6.72 19.82
N ASP A 183 12.87 -7.45 19.85
CA ASP A 183 12.54 -8.49 18.85
C ASP A 183 12.50 -7.91 17.41
N ILE A 184 11.86 -6.75 17.23
CA ILE A 184 11.82 -6.06 15.94
C ILE A 184 13.21 -5.59 15.51
N TYR A 185 13.98 -4.99 16.42
CA TYR A 185 15.32 -4.48 16.17
C TYR A 185 16.26 -5.61 15.71
N GLU A 186 16.30 -6.73 16.43
CA GLU A 186 17.18 -7.86 16.15
C GLU A 186 16.81 -8.59 14.86
N ARG A 187 15.51 -8.68 14.56
CA ARG A 187 15.01 -9.44 13.40
C ARG A 187 14.90 -8.61 12.14
N TRP A 188 15.04 -7.29 12.23
CA TRP A 188 14.99 -6.38 11.08
C TRP A 188 15.92 -6.80 9.93
N PRO A 189 17.21 -7.15 10.14
CA PRO A 189 18.09 -7.57 9.05
C PRO A 189 17.51 -8.74 8.25
N LYS A 190 16.97 -9.75 8.96
CA LYS A 190 16.33 -10.92 8.34
C LYS A 190 15.07 -10.53 7.55
N LEU A 191 14.26 -9.61 8.07
CA LEU A 191 13.08 -9.11 7.37
C LEU A 191 13.47 -8.32 6.11
N LYS A 192 14.51 -7.48 6.19
CA LYS A 192 15.03 -6.72 5.05
C LYS A 192 15.56 -7.65 3.95
N ASP A 193 16.30 -8.70 4.32
CA ASP A 193 16.77 -9.71 3.39
C ASP A 193 15.60 -10.46 2.73
N ALA A 194 14.56 -10.79 3.50
CA ALA A 194 13.35 -11.38 2.96
C ALA A 194 12.63 -10.46 1.95
N PHE A 195 12.51 -9.15 2.24
CA PHE A 195 11.98 -8.21 1.24
C PHE A 195 12.82 -8.20 -0.02
N ASN A 196 14.15 -8.10 0.10
CA ASN A 196 15.04 -8.07 -1.06
C ASN A 196 14.93 -9.35 -1.90
N GLY A 197 14.84 -10.52 -1.26
CA GLY A 197 14.64 -11.80 -1.94
C GLY A 197 13.26 -11.93 -2.62
N LEU A 198 12.24 -11.20 -2.14
CA LEU A 198 10.88 -11.24 -2.67
C LEU A 198 10.57 -10.12 -3.68
N ILE A 199 11.50 -9.19 -3.95
CA ILE A 199 11.29 -8.08 -4.92
C ILE A 199 10.91 -8.60 -6.32
N GLU A 200 11.46 -9.73 -6.74
CA GLU A 200 11.18 -10.37 -8.04
C GLU A 200 10.14 -11.50 -7.95
N PHE A 201 9.53 -11.72 -6.78
CA PHE A 201 8.55 -12.79 -6.61
C PHE A 201 7.30 -12.52 -7.46
N GLN A 202 7.01 -13.44 -8.38
CA GLN A 202 5.92 -13.31 -9.34
C GLN A 202 4.58 -13.87 -8.84
N GLY A 203 4.53 -14.50 -7.65
CA GLY A 203 3.33 -15.19 -7.18
C GLY A 203 3.20 -16.61 -7.74
N ASP A 204 1.98 -17.16 -7.70
CA ASP A 204 1.69 -18.48 -8.25
C ASP A 204 1.68 -18.42 -9.79
N SER A 205 2.66 -19.10 -10.41
CA SER A 205 2.83 -19.11 -11.87
C SER A 205 1.61 -19.66 -12.59
N LYS A 206 0.93 -20.68 -12.06
CA LYS A 206 -0.25 -21.26 -12.74
C LYS A 206 -1.40 -20.25 -12.82
N VAL A 207 -1.64 -19.52 -11.73
CA VAL A 207 -2.68 -18.48 -11.68
C VAL A 207 -2.31 -17.31 -12.59
N MET A 208 -1.04 -16.91 -12.57
CA MET A 208 -0.49 -15.86 -13.44
C MET A 208 -0.64 -16.23 -14.92
N ASP A 209 -0.13 -17.38 -15.33
CA ASP A 209 -0.12 -17.84 -16.72
C ASP A 209 -1.55 -17.96 -17.25
N THR A 210 -2.46 -18.55 -16.47
CA THR A 210 -3.87 -18.64 -16.82
C THR A 210 -4.49 -17.25 -17.04
N PHE A 211 -4.17 -16.27 -16.18
CA PHE A 211 -4.66 -14.90 -16.35
C PHE A 211 -4.05 -14.23 -17.60
N LEU A 212 -2.74 -14.38 -17.83
CA LEU A 212 -2.05 -13.80 -18.99
C LEU A 212 -2.54 -14.40 -20.31
N GLU A 213 -2.88 -15.69 -20.36
CA GLU A 213 -3.50 -16.31 -21.54
C GLU A 213 -4.82 -15.63 -21.92
N LYS A 214 -5.65 -15.29 -20.92
CA LYS A 214 -6.91 -14.56 -21.15
C LYS A 214 -6.67 -13.16 -21.67
N VAL A 215 -5.73 -12.43 -21.06
CA VAL A 215 -5.33 -11.09 -21.51
C VAL A 215 -4.80 -11.13 -22.94
N ASN A 216 -3.95 -12.11 -23.29
CA ASN A 216 -3.40 -12.27 -24.64
C ASN A 216 -4.46 -12.63 -25.68
N ARG A 217 -5.41 -13.50 -25.33
CA ARG A 217 -6.56 -13.80 -26.20
C ARG A 217 -7.37 -12.54 -26.49
N ASP A 218 -7.65 -11.73 -25.48
CA ASP A 218 -8.44 -10.51 -25.65
C ASP A 218 -7.63 -9.41 -26.38
N LEU A 219 -6.30 -9.38 -26.22
CA LEU A 219 -5.41 -8.51 -26.99
C LEU A 219 -5.51 -8.77 -28.50
N SER A 220 -5.65 -10.04 -28.91
CA SER A 220 -5.80 -10.41 -30.32
C SER A 220 -7.10 -9.92 -30.96
N THR A 221 -8.11 -9.59 -30.15
CA THR A 221 -9.44 -9.17 -30.63
C THR A 221 -9.67 -7.68 -30.46
N VAL A 222 -9.30 -7.10 -29.32
CA VAL A 222 -9.54 -5.68 -28.95
C VAL A 222 -8.32 -4.79 -29.29
N GLY A 223 -7.15 -5.39 -29.48
CA GLY A 223 -5.88 -4.66 -29.68
C GLY A 223 -5.33 -4.06 -28.38
N LYS A 224 -4.31 -3.19 -28.51
CA LYS A 224 -3.54 -2.65 -27.37
C LYS A 224 -4.21 -1.48 -26.62
N ASN A 225 -5.54 -1.34 -26.70
CA ASN A 225 -6.26 -0.36 -25.88
C ASN A 225 -6.36 -0.86 -24.43
N TYR A 226 -5.35 -0.51 -23.61
CA TYR A 226 -5.23 -0.98 -22.24
C TYR A 226 -6.47 -0.76 -21.38
N ILE A 227 -7.06 0.44 -21.42
CA ILE A 227 -8.21 0.76 -20.56
C ILE A 227 -9.42 -0.07 -20.99
N ALA A 228 -9.72 -0.11 -22.29
CA ALA A 228 -10.86 -0.86 -22.81
C ALA A 228 -10.73 -2.36 -22.54
N LEU A 229 -9.53 -2.93 -22.72
CA LEU A 229 -9.29 -4.35 -22.49
C LEU A 229 -9.44 -4.72 -21.01
N ILE A 230 -8.74 -4.02 -20.11
CA ILE A 230 -8.77 -4.36 -18.68
C ILE A 230 -10.16 -4.16 -18.08
N GLN A 231 -10.90 -3.13 -18.50
CA GLN A 231 -12.29 -2.93 -18.07
C GLN A 231 -13.27 -3.92 -18.71
N GLY A 232 -12.92 -4.48 -19.87
CA GLY A 232 -13.69 -5.48 -20.58
C GLY A 232 -13.50 -6.91 -20.09
N LEU A 233 -12.52 -7.15 -19.22
CA LEU A 233 -12.34 -8.46 -18.56
C LEU A 233 -13.64 -8.85 -17.84
N ASP A 234 -14.06 -10.09 -18.03
CA ASP A 234 -15.21 -10.61 -17.30
C ASP A 234 -14.90 -10.72 -15.79
N ALA A 235 -15.96 -10.93 -15.00
CA ALA A 235 -15.85 -10.96 -13.55
C ALA A 235 -14.96 -12.11 -13.04
N GLN A 236 -14.81 -13.21 -13.78
CA GLN A 236 -13.96 -14.34 -13.39
C GLN A 236 -12.49 -14.05 -13.69
N ASP A 237 -12.20 -13.54 -14.90
CA ASP A 237 -10.85 -13.19 -15.32
C ASP A 237 -10.27 -12.05 -14.46
N ALA A 238 -11.08 -11.02 -14.15
CA ALA A 238 -10.67 -9.96 -13.24
C ALA A 238 -10.42 -10.45 -11.80
N LYS A 239 -11.23 -11.43 -11.32
CA LYS A 239 -10.99 -12.08 -10.02
C LYS A 239 -9.72 -12.92 -10.02
N MET A 240 -9.40 -13.58 -11.13
CA MET A 240 -8.18 -14.37 -11.30
C MET A 240 -6.94 -13.47 -11.14
N GLY A 241 -6.89 -12.37 -11.89
CA GLY A 241 -5.79 -11.40 -11.78
C GLY A 241 -5.70 -10.79 -10.38
N THR A 242 -6.85 -10.51 -9.74
CA THR A 242 -6.89 -10.01 -8.36
C THR A 242 -6.29 -11.03 -7.40
N ARG A 243 -6.68 -12.31 -7.53
CA ARG A 243 -6.17 -13.41 -6.69
C ARG A 243 -4.67 -13.61 -6.86
N TRP A 244 -4.18 -13.56 -8.10
CA TRP A 244 -2.76 -13.67 -8.39
C TRP A 244 -1.95 -12.59 -7.64
N LEU A 245 -2.33 -11.32 -7.79
CA LEU A 245 -1.65 -10.20 -7.12
C LEU A 245 -1.83 -10.24 -5.60
N GLN A 246 -3.00 -10.65 -5.11
CA GLN A 246 -3.24 -10.82 -3.68
C GLN A 246 -2.34 -11.91 -3.09
N GLY A 247 -2.07 -12.99 -3.82
CA GLY A 247 -1.13 -14.04 -3.39
C GLY A 247 0.30 -13.53 -3.18
N ILE A 248 0.77 -12.58 -4.00
CA ILE A 248 2.06 -11.89 -3.79
C ILE A 248 2.02 -11.11 -2.47
N VAL A 249 0.95 -10.32 -2.27
CA VAL A 249 0.79 -9.51 -1.07
C VAL A 249 0.75 -10.38 0.19
N ASP A 250 -0.05 -11.45 0.16
CA ASP A 250 -0.25 -12.35 1.30
C ASP A 250 1.04 -13.10 1.65
N MET A 251 1.81 -13.54 0.66
CA MET A 251 3.11 -14.18 0.89
C MET A 251 4.08 -13.24 1.61
N ILE A 252 4.20 -11.99 1.17
CA ILE A 252 5.11 -11.02 1.80
C ILE A 252 4.68 -10.73 3.25
N ILE A 253 3.38 -10.58 3.50
CA ILE A 253 2.84 -10.38 4.85
C ILE A 253 3.11 -11.60 5.73
N ALA A 254 2.84 -12.81 5.22
CA ALA A 254 3.05 -14.05 5.95
C ALA A 254 4.53 -14.26 6.30
N GLU A 255 5.45 -13.95 5.39
CA GLU A 255 6.89 -14.01 5.66
C GLU A 255 7.32 -13.01 6.73
N ALA A 256 6.78 -11.78 6.68
CA ALA A 256 7.07 -10.78 7.69
C ALA A 256 6.57 -11.21 9.08
N GLN A 257 5.37 -11.77 9.17
CA GLN A 257 4.79 -12.32 10.40
C GLN A 257 5.55 -13.56 10.90
N ARG A 258 6.04 -14.41 9.99
CA ARG A 258 6.88 -15.56 10.35
C ARG A 258 8.21 -15.12 10.93
N ILE A 259 8.83 -14.08 10.35
CA ILE A 259 10.10 -13.53 10.83
C ILE A 259 9.89 -12.83 12.16
N ILE A 260 8.88 -11.97 12.28
CA ILE A 260 8.55 -11.19 13.49
C ILE A 260 7.15 -11.61 14.00
N PRO A 261 7.04 -12.67 14.83
CA PRO A 261 5.75 -13.22 15.27
C PRO A 261 4.85 -12.23 16.00
N SER A 262 5.42 -11.21 16.66
CA SER A 262 4.67 -10.15 17.33
C SER A 262 3.82 -9.29 16.37
N LEU A 263 4.03 -9.42 15.06
CA LEU A 263 3.21 -8.80 14.02
C LEU A 263 1.96 -9.62 13.63
N SER A 264 1.83 -10.87 14.09
CA SER A 264 0.63 -11.71 13.90
C SER A 264 -0.52 -11.19 14.76
#